data_AF-A0A2X2K638-F1
#
_entry.id   AF-A0A2X2K638-F1
#
_cell.length_a   1.000
_cell.length_b   1.000
_cell.length_c   1.000
_cell.angle_alpha   90.00
_cell.angle_beta   90.00
_cell.angle_gamma   90.00
#
_symmetry.space_group_name_H-M   'P 1'
#
loop_
_entity.id
_entity.type
_entity.pdbx_description
1 polymer ?
#
loop_
_entity_poly.entity_id
_entity_poly.type
_entity_poly.pdbx_seq_one_letter_code
_entity_poly.pdbx_strand_id
1 'polypeptide(L)'
;MNQAIQSVTSTENALNGDANLQRAKTEATQAIDNLTHLNTPQKTALKQQVNAAQRVSGVTDLKNSATSLNNAMDQLKQANC
;
A
#
# COMPACT_ATOMS: atom_id res chain seq x y z
N MET A 1 -9.07 -33.54 20.61
CA MET A 1 -9.77 -32.25 20.66
C MET A 1 -8.84 -31.02 20.60
N ASN A 2 -7.53 -31.17 20.33
CA ASN A 2 -6.61 -30.00 20.25
C ASN A 2 -6.25 -29.55 18.82
N GLN A 3 -6.41 -30.42 17.80
CA GLN A 3 -6.09 -30.07 16.40
C GLN A 3 -7.14 -29.15 15.77
N ALA A 4 -8.43 -29.37 16.05
CA ALA A 4 -9.52 -28.55 15.53
C ALA A 4 -9.44 -27.10 16.05
N ILE A 5 -9.13 -26.91 17.34
CA ILE A 5 -9.00 -25.57 17.96
C ILE A 5 -7.79 -24.83 17.36
N GLN A 6 -6.63 -25.48 17.26
CA GLN A 6 -5.44 -24.87 16.65
C GLN A 6 -5.65 -24.51 15.17
N SER A 7 -6.37 -25.35 14.43
CA SER A 7 -6.71 -25.09 13.02
C SER A 7 -7.68 -23.90 12.89
N VAL A 8 -8.68 -23.79 13.75
CA VAL A 8 -9.63 -22.67 13.76
C VAL A 8 -8.90 -21.36 14.10
N THR A 9 -8.07 -21.32 15.15
CA THR A 9 -7.31 -20.12 15.53
C THR A 9 -6.31 -19.69 14.45
N SER A 10 -5.63 -20.64 13.80
CA SER A 10 -4.70 -20.31 12.71
C SER A 10 -5.43 -19.74 11.48
N THR A 11 -6.60 -20.29 11.16
CA THR A 11 -7.44 -19.81 10.05
C THR A 11 -8.01 -18.42 10.35
N GLU A 12 -8.46 -18.17 11.58
CA GLU A 12 -8.94 -16.86 12.02
C GLU A 12 -7.84 -15.80 11.93
N ASN A 13 -6.64 -16.10 12.43
CA ASN A 13 -5.50 -15.18 12.35
C ASN A 13 -5.06 -14.92 10.90
N ALA A 14 -5.08 -15.93 10.03
CA ALA A 14 -4.78 -15.78 8.61
C ALA A 14 -5.81 -14.88 7.91
N LEU A 15 -7.12 -15.15 8.11
CA LEU A 15 -8.20 -14.34 7.55
C LEU A 15 -8.15 -12.88 8.02
N ASN A 16 -7.85 -12.66 9.31
CA ASN A 16 -7.67 -11.31 9.86
C ASN A 16 -6.43 -10.62 9.25
N GLY A 17 -5.35 -11.36 9.00
CA GLY A 17 -4.17 -10.85 8.29
C GLY A 17 -4.48 -10.43 6.85
N ASP A 18 -5.22 -11.28 6.12
CA ASP A 18 -5.61 -11.04 4.73
C ASP A 18 -6.57 -9.85 4.59
N ALA A 19 -7.58 -9.76 5.46
CA ALA A 19 -8.52 -8.63 5.48
C ALA A 19 -7.80 -7.30 5.78
N ASN A 20 -6.87 -7.31 6.75
CA ASN A 20 -6.05 -6.14 7.07
C ASN A 20 -5.14 -5.74 5.90
N LEU A 21 -4.55 -6.72 5.21
CA LEU A 21 -3.74 -6.46 4.03
C LEU A 21 -4.56 -5.83 2.90
N GLN A 22 -5.74 -6.36 2.60
CA GLN A 22 -6.59 -5.81 1.55
C GLN A 22 -7.03 -4.38 1.86
N ARG A 23 -7.45 -4.11 3.10
CA ARG A 23 -7.79 -2.75 3.55
C ARG A 23 -6.61 -1.79 3.37
N ALA A 24 -5.41 -2.20 3.81
CA ALA A 24 -4.21 -1.38 3.65
C ALA A 24 -3.92 -1.08 2.17
N LYS A 25 -4.07 -2.08 1.27
CA LYS A 25 -3.90 -1.90 -0.18
C LYS A 25 -4.89 -0.89 -0.76
N THR A 26 -6.16 -0.98 -0.37
CA THR A 26 -7.20 -0.04 -0.80
C THR A 26 -6.87 1.38 -0.35
N GLU A 27 -6.54 1.57 0.93
CA GLU A 27 -6.17 2.88 1.49
C GLU A 27 -4.93 3.46 0.81
N ALA A 28 -3.89 2.66 0.57
CA ALA A 28 -2.68 3.11 -0.10
C ALA A 28 -2.95 3.48 -1.58
N THR A 29 -3.77 2.70 -2.29
CA THR A 29 -4.16 3.00 -3.68
C THR A 29 -4.92 4.32 -3.77
N GLN A 30 -5.89 4.54 -2.88
CA GLN A 30 -6.64 5.81 -2.80
C GLN A 30 -5.72 6.98 -2.46
N ALA A 31 -4.79 6.80 -1.52
CA ALA A 31 -3.81 7.82 -1.19
C ALA A 31 -2.95 8.18 -2.40
N ILE A 32 -2.46 7.19 -3.16
CA ILE A 32 -1.68 7.40 -4.40
C ILE A 32 -2.49 8.16 -5.45
N ASP A 33 -3.78 7.88 -5.59
CA ASP A 33 -4.66 8.60 -6.52
C ASP A 33 -4.75 10.08 -6.21
N ASN A 34 -4.78 10.44 -4.93
CA ASN A 34 -4.85 11.82 -4.45
C ASN A 34 -3.52 12.59 -4.52
N LEU A 35 -2.40 11.95 -4.87
CA LEU A 35 -1.12 12.64 -5.02
C LEU A 35 -1.11 13.48 -6.30
N THR A 36 -1.07 14.80 -6.16
CA THR A 36 -1.31 15.77 -7.25
C THR A 36 -0.11 16.02 -8.14
N HIS A 37 1.11 15.72 -7.69
CA HIS A 37 2.34 16.04 -8.41
C HIS A 37 2.94 14.83 -9.14
N LEU A 38 2.44 13.62 -8.87
CA LEU A 38 2.79 12.41 -9.61
C LEU A 38 2.06 12.35 -10.96
N ASN A 39 2.78 11.92 -12.00
CA ASN A 39 2.19 11.64 -13.30
C ASN A 39 1.52 10.25 -13.33
N THR A 40 0.75 9.98 -14.40
CA THR A 40 0.01 8.72 -14.55
C THR A 40 0.91 7.48 -14.50
N PRO A 41 2.04 7.41 -15.22
CA PRO A 41 2.95 6.25 -15.12
C PRO A 41 3.46 5.98 -13.70
N GLN A 42 3.86 7.02 -12.96
CA GLN A 42 4.33 6.91 -11.57
C GLN A 42 3.23 6.36 -10.66
N LYS A 43 2.01 6.89 -10.76
CA LYS A 43 0.85 6.39 -10.00
C LYS A 43 0.57 4.93 -10.33
N THR A 44 0.54 4.56 -11.60
CA THR A 44 0.28 3.19 -12.03
C THR A 44 1.32 2.21 -11.48
N ALA A 45 2.61 2.54 -11.57
CA ALA A 45 3.69 1.70 -11.04
C ALA A 45 3.56 1.49 -9.52
N LEU A 46 3.29 2.56 -8.76
CA LEU A 46 3.13 2.49 -7.30
C LEU A 46 1.90 1.64 -6.91
N LYS A 47 0.77 1.78 -7.62
CA LYS A 47 -0.40 0.93 -7.38
C LYS A 47 -0.14 -0.54 -7.67
N GLN A 48 0.61 -0.85 -8.73
CA GLN A 48 1.02 -2.22 -9.04
C GLN A 48 1.87 -2.81 -7.91
N GLN A 49 2.82 -2.04 -7.37
CA GLN A 49 3.63 -2.47 -6.23
C GLN A 49 2.77 -2.68 -4.96
N VAL A 50 1.81 -1.78 -4.68
CA VAL A 50 0.86 -1.92 -3.57
C VAL A 50 0.04 -3.20 -3.72
N ASN A 51 -0.48 -3.47 -4.92
CA ASN A 51 -1.25 -4.68 -5.19
C ASN A 51 -0.42 -5.96 -5.04
N ALA A 52 0.86 -5.92 -5.38
CA ALA A 52 1.79 -7.04 -5.23
C ALA A 52 2.28 -7.27 -3.79
N ALA A 53 2.14 -6.28 -2.89
CA ALA A 53 2.62 -6.39 -1.52
C ALA A 53 1.93 -7.53 -0.75
N GLN A 54 2.71 -8.29 0.04
CA GLN A 54 2.23 -9.44 0.81
C GLN A 54 2.04 -9.16 2.30
N ARG A 55 2.40 -7.96 2.76
CA ARG A 55 2.38 -7.58 4.18
C ARG A 55 1.91 -6.13 4.31
N VAL A 56 1.18 -5.85 5.38
CA VAL A 56 0.69 -4.50 5.70
C VAL A 56 1.85 -3.50 5.79
N SER A 57 2.97 -3.89 6.43
CA SER A 57 4.16 -3.03 6.53
C SER A 57 4.71 -2.63 5.15
N GLY A 58 4.77 -3.57 4.20
CA GLY A 58 5.23 -3.27 2.84
C GLY A 58 4.27 -2.32 2.10
N VAL A 59 2.96 -2.44 2.33
CA VAL A 59 1.99 -1.47 1.81
C VAL A 59 2.20 -0.08 2.41
N THR A 60 2.46 0.00 3.73
CA THR A 60 2.76 1.27 4.41
C THR A 60 4.04 1.91 3.87
N ASP A 61 5.10 1.13 3.66
CA ASP A 61 6.37 1.62 3.12
C ASP A 61 6.20 2.18 1.69
N LEU A 62 5.39 1.50 0.87
CA LEU A 62 5.05 1.96 -0.49
C LEU A 62 4.24 3.26 -0.48
N LYS A 63 3.27 3.39 0.44
CA LYS A 63 2.51 4.63 0.62
C LYS A 63 3.44 5.79 1.00
N ASN A 64 4.36 5.58 1.94
CA ASN A 64 5.33 6.60 2.35
C ASN A 64 6.25 6.98 1.19
N SER A 65 6.74 5.99 0.43
CA SER A 65 7.58 6.21 -0.76
C SER A 65 6.83 7.03 -1.83
N ALA A 66 5.54 6.77 -2.03
CA ALA A 66 4.69 7.54 -2.94
C ALA A 66 4.58 9.01 -2.50
N THR A 67 4.37 9.27 -1.21
CA THR A 67 4.35 10.63 -0.65
C THR A 67 5.69 11.34 -0.84
N SER A 68 6.81 10.68 -0.56
CA SER A 68 8.14 11.25 -0.78
C SER A 68 8.39 11.58 -2.25
N LEU A 69 8.01 10.70 -3.17
CA LEU A 69 8.12 10.95 -4.61
C LEU A 69 7.26 12.15 -5.04
N ASN A 70 6.03 12.25 -4.53
CA ASN A 70 5.14 13.38 -4.82
C ASN A 70 5.78 14.71 -4.41
N ASN A 71 6.39 14.78 -3.22
CA ASN A 71 7.06 15.97 -2.73
C ASN A 71 8.29 16.32 -3.59
N ALA A 72 9.08 15.32 -4.00
CA ALA A 72 10.21 15.54 -4.91
C ALA A 72 9.76 16.05 -6.28
N MET A 73 8.63 15.56 -6.79
CA MET A 73 8.04 16.02 -8.06
C MET A 73 7.52 17.46 -7.97
N ASP A 74 6.97 17.85 -6.82
CA ASP A 74 6.56 19.24 -6.56
C ASP A 74 7.79 20.17 -6.56
N GLN A 75 8.84 19.81 -5.82
CA GLN A 75 10.10 20.57 -5.79
C GLN A 75 10.73 20.70 -7.18
N LEU A 76 10.74 19.62 -7.97
CA LEU A 76 11.24 19.66 -9.34
C LEU A 76 10.44 20.61 -10.23
N LYS A 77 9.11 20.63 -10.09
CA LYS A 77 8.25 21.56 -10.83
C LYS A 77 8.58 23.00 -10.45
N GLN A 78 8.73 23.29 -9.16
CA GLN A 78 9.05 24.64 -8.67
C GLN A 78 10.44 25.11 -9.09
N ALA A 79 11.44 24.23 -9.11
CA ALA A 79 12.80 24.57 -9.55
C ALA A 79 12.89 24.90 -11.05
N ASN A 80 11.90 24.46 -11.84
CA ASN A 80 11.80 24.68 -13.28
C ASN A 80 10.83 25.82 -13.65
N CYS A 81 10.32 26.58 -12.67
CA CYS A 81 9.51 27.78 -12.84
C CYS A 81 10.38 29.04 -12.75
#